data_AF-A0AAD4ZW47-F1
#
_entry.id   AF-A0AAD4ZW47-F1
#
_cell.length_a   1.000
_cell.length_b   1.000
_cell.length_c   1.000
_cell.angle_alpha   90.00
_cell.angle_beta   90.00
_cell.angle_gamma   90.00
#
_symmetry.space_group_name_H-M   'P 1'
#
loop_
_entity.id
_entity.type
_entity.pdbx_description
1 polymer ?
#
loop_
_entity_poly.entity_id
_entity_poly.type
_entity_poly.pdbx_seq_one_letter_code
_entity_poly.pdbx_strand_id
1 'polypeptide(L)'
;MVSQQQTKDSGSKKLGMVAPQDKSSKEMKSSKKMKFASSSAETEQTSQTTISDDSKTGRGMSTMPRVVKRKLQKLRPIVEYNKRGKASRLSKDFESVHSQHAQIREKLEYNHRLSRKGYAGLEDQLEETMPGVEIDRSTLWKRARQDKHGNIPDPKVAEKAKLIDELQKQVSEGKVRVDGSKDVLTMALGPEHPGRLRGVGAEISPRQYFNLPKPQRVSFDDRLKESLRVLLQEETKKMEAKAKEDALRMEARTKQLVEAEREHFLSQLSQLIPNFDPGMLKQRISQSPKNPMSDKASCSGGEVKSLHYEDDNAKNGEHQQEEEKEEEKRDEEKEEEKEKKDEEKHDDKVIEVGDYSNMEAPSSLKSLCRYVETTLLPEDKLLQFTIDKEVFGGDRDTFLLHEDITQFAGMEEIGATVVAVYMRYLHDVLKQANMCSMVGFIDPATVSANSGTIAERSRLVAARL
;
A
#
# COMPACT_ATOMS: atom_id res chain seq x y z
N MET A 1 -28.25 -58.66 3.37
CA MET A 1 -28.16 -59.72 4.40
C MET A 1 -26.86 -59.53 5.16
N VAL A 2 -26.97 -59.34 6.49
CA VAL A 2 -25.94 -59.54 7.54
C VAL A 2 -24.71 -58.60 7.45
N SER A 3 -24.61 -57.47 8.15
CA SER A 3 -24.63 -57.20 9.61
C SER A 3 -23.66 -58.05 10.42
N GLN A 4 -22.56 -57.47 10.90
CA GLN A 4 -22.19 -57.63 12.31
C GLN A 4 -21.19 -56.58 12.78
N GLN A 5 -21.75 -55.69 13.58
CA GLN A 5 -21.13 -55.03 14.72
C GLN A 5 -20.84 -56.09 15.79
N GLN A 6 -19.69 -56.03 16.47
CA GLN A 6 -19.64 -56.37 17.89
C GLN A 6 -18.51 -55.65 18.62
N THR A 7 -18.97 -54.90 19.61
CA THR A 7 -18.28 -54.30 20.74
C THR A 7 -17.91 -55.37 21.77
N LYS A 8 -16.89 -55.12 22.59
CA LYS A 8 -16.96 -55.03 24.07
C LYS A 8 -15.61 -55.28 24.78
N ASP A 9 -15.14 -54.21 25.41
CA ASP A 9 -15.19 -54.00 26.86
C ASP A 9 -14.12 -54.57 27.82
N SER A 10 -13.71 -53.65 28.70
CA SER A 10 -13.38 -53.82 30.12
C SER A 10 -12.06 -54.48 30.54
N GLY A 11 -11.31 -53.76 31.39
CA GLY A 11 -10.16 -54.31 32.08
C GLY A 11 -9.33 -53.34 32.92
N SER A 12 -9.96 -52.42 33.66
CA SER A 12 -9.27 -51.63 34.69
C SER A 12 -8.70 -52.53 35.79
N LYS A 13 -7.43 -52.32 36.19
CA LYS A 13 -6.98 -52.56 37.57
C LYS A 13 -6.11 -51.43 38.11
N LYS A 14 -6.52 -51.04 39.31
CA LYS A 14 -6.12 -49.95 40.19
C LYS A 14 -4.76 -50.16 40.88
N LEU A 15 -4.13 -49.03 41.16
CA LEU A 15 -3.48 -48.59 42.42
C LEU A 15 -2.34 -49.42 43.04
N GLY A 16 -1.24 -48.70 43.30
CA GLY A 16 -0.24 -49.04 44.32
C GLY A 16 0.67 -47.85 44.60
N MET A 17 0.25 -46.96 45.51
CA MET A 17 1.10 -45.96 46.16
C MET A 17 2.07 -46.65 47.12
N VAL A 18 3.37 -46.37 47.04
CA VAL A 18 4.30 -46.41 48.20
C VAL A 18 5.41 -45.38 47.98
N ALA A 19 5.62 -44.54 48.98
CA ALA A 19 6.85 -43.79 49.28
C ALA A 19 7.22 -44.10 50.75
N PRO A 20 8.33 -43.57 51.31
CA PRO A 20 9.73 -43.82 50.97
C PRO A 20 10.54 -44.28 52.21
N GLN A 21 11.72 -44.90 52.03
CA GLN A 21 12.71 -45.04 53.10
C GLN A 21 14.15 -44.90 52.58
N ASP A 22 14.92 -44.19 53.40
CA ASP A 22 16.28 -43.67 53.26
C ASP A 22 17.39 -44.73 53.23
N LYS A 23 18.54 -44.41 52.61
CA LYS A 23 19.74 -43.88 53.31
C LYS A 23 20.98 -43.83 52.40
N SER A 24 21.75 -42.76 52.63
CA SER A 24 23.22 -42.68 52.59
C SER A 24 23.93 -42.01 51.40
N SER A 25 23.95 -40.67 51.49
CA SER A 25 25.15 -39.82 51.69
C SER A 25 26.31 -39.77 50.66
N LYS A 26 26.50 -38.59 50.03
CA LYS A 26 27.74 -37.80 50.14
C LYS A 26 27.58 -36.33 49.71
N GLU A 27 27.79 -35.48 50.70
CA GLU A 27 28.08 -34.04 50.80
C GLU A 27 28.11 -33.09 49.58
N MET A 28 27.39 -31.98 49.76
CA MET A 28 27.52 -30.69 49.10
C MET A 28 28.72 -29.90 49.64
N LYS A 29 29.38 -29.09 48.79
CA LYS A 29 30.06 -27.87 49.23
C LYS A 29 29.61 -26.65 48.42
N SER A 30 29.26 -25.64 49.20
CA SER A 30 28.50 -24.43 48.90
C SER A 30 29.30 -23.35 48.17
N SER A 31 28.61 -22.62 47.29
CA SER A 31 29.09 -21.48 46.51
C SER A 31 29.42 -20.27 47.40
N LYS A 32 30.67 -19.80 47.33
CA LYS A 32 31.16 -18.65 48.10
C LYS A 32 30.79 -17.33 47.40
N LYS A 33 29.92 -16.55 48.05
CA LYS A 33 29.63 -15.13 47.80
C LYS A 33 30.90 -14.30 47.59
N MET A 34 30.95 -13.48 46.53
CA MET A 34 31.92 -12.39 46.41
C MET A 34 31.45 -11.19 47.24
N LYS A 35 32.25 -10.80 48.24
CA LYS A 35 32.10 -9.56 49.00
C LYS A 35 32.98 -8.49 48.35
N PHE A 36 32.38 -7.35 48.01
CA PHE A 36 33.09 -6.11 47.76
C PHE A 36 33.64 -5.59 49.08
N ALA A 37 34.91 -5.17 49.09
CA ALA A 37 35.50 -4.39 50.16
C ALA A 37 36.09 -3.12 49.54
N SER A 38 35.49 -1.99 49.89
CA SER A 38 36.07 -0.66 49.75
C SER A 38 37.07 -0.45 50.90
N SER A 39 38.24 0.09 50.60
CA SER A 39 39.06 0.77 51.59
C SER A 39 39.83 1.87 50.88
N SER A 40 39.37 3.10 51.11
CA SER A 40 40.15 4.32 51.03
C SER A 40 40.80 4.52 52.40
N ALA A 41 42.12 4.68 52.43
CA ALA A 41 42.82 5.44 53.46
C ALA A 41 44.15 5.89 52.87
N GLU A 42 44.26 7.21 52.78
CA GLU A 42 45.39 7.97 52.30
C GLU A 42 46.62 7.73 53.19
N THR A 43 47.78 7.61 52.57
CA THR A 43 49.04 8.12 53.13
C THR A 43 49.88 8.62 51.97
N GLU A 44 49.98 9.94 51.89
CA GLU A 44 50.92 10.64 51.03
C GLU A 44 52.35 10.27 51.42
N GLN A 45 53.14 9.80 50.46
CA GLN A 45 54.56 10.12 50.43
C GLN A 45 54.92 10.61 49.05
N THR A 46 55.10 11.94 49.01
CA THR A 46 55.79 12.68 47.97
C THR A 46 57.13 12.04 47.68
N SER A 47 57.28 11.55 46.46
CA SER A 47 58.57 11.51 45.78
C SER A 47 58.30 11.81 44.32
N GLN A 48 58.48 13.09 43.97
CA GLN A 48 58.72 13.50 42.60
C GLN A 48 59.84 12.62 42.04
N THR A 49 59.51 11.79 41.06
CA THR A 49 60.48 11.26 40.11
C THR A 49 60.00 11.67 38.74
N THR A 50 60.64 12.72 38.22
CA THR A 50 60.64 13.06 36.81
C THR A 50 61.12 11.83 36.02
N ILE A 51 60.20 11.11 35.38
CA ILE A 51 60.56 10.07 34.42
C ILE A 51 60.53 10.76 33.06
N SER A 52 61.71 11.20 32.63
CA SER A 52 61.99 11.53 31.24
C SER A 52 61.48 10.43 30.32
N ASP A 53 60.92 10.84 29.19
CA ASP A 53 60.80 10.03 27.99
C ASP A 53 62.16 9.40 27.69
N ASP A 54 62.30 8.11 27.99
CA ASP A 54 63.37 7.31 27.44
C ASP A 54 62.86 5.90 27.17
N SER A 55 62.68 5.65 25.88
CA SER A 55 62.29 4.40 25.26
C SER A 55 63.25 3.26 25.62
N LYS A 56 63.08 2.63 26.79
CA LYS A 56 63.69 1.34 27.11
C LYS A 56 62.91 0.19 26.49
N THR A 57 63.07 0.02 25.19
CA THR A 57 62.85 -1.27 24.55
C THR A 57 64.09 -2.15 24.73
N GLY A 58 63.89 -3.43 25.05
CA GLY A 58 64.89 -4.47 24.80
C GLY A 58 65.88 -4.77 25.92
N ARG A 59 65.46 -5.53 26.95
CA ARG A 59 66.42 -6.36 27.71
C ARG A 59 65.90 -7.74 28.15
N GLY A 60 64.59 -7.97 28.24
CA GLY A 60 64.01 -9.30 28.54
C GLY A 60 63.57 -10.12 27.34
N MET A 61 63.52 -9.53 26.14
CA MET A 61 63.02 -10.23 24.94
C MET A 61 64.04 -11.16 24.31
N SER A 62 65.34 -11.05 24.61
CA SER A 62 66.38 -11.79 23.88
C SER A 62 66.43 -13.27 24.28
N THR A 63 66.31 -13.58 25.57
CA THR A 63 66.43 -14.93 26.17
C THR A 63 65.17 -15.80 26.10
N MET A 64 64.03 -15.25 25.68
CA MET A 64 62.79 -16.02 25.57
C MET A 64 62.86 -17.03 24.40
N PRO A 65 62.39 -18.29 24.58
CA PRO A 65 62.29 -19.25 23.48
C PRO A 65 61.45 -18.68 22.32
N ARG A 66 61.88 -18.91 21.07
CA ARG A 66 61.25 -18.35 19.85
C ARG A 66 59.73 -18.59 19.79
N VAL A 67 59.27 -19.74 20.29
CA VAL A 67 57.85 -20.12 20.34
C VAL A 67 57.05 -19.18 21.26
N VAL A 68 57.62 -18.79 22.40
CA VAL A 68 56.98 -17.89 23.37
C VAL A 68 56.90 -16.47 22.82
N LYS A 69 57.95 -15.99 22.14
CA LYS A 69 57.92 -14.67 21.46
C LYS A 69 56.83 -14.61 20.39
N ARG A 70 56.68 -15.66 19.58
CA ARG A 70 55.62 -15.76 18.56
C ARG A 70 54.22 -15.80 19.19
N LYS A 71 54.02 -16.53 20.29
CA LYS A 71 52.73 -16.53 21.01
C LYS A 71 52.38 -15.15 21.58
N LEU A 72 53.34 -14.46 22.22
CA LEU A 72 53.12 -13.12 22.76
C LEU A 72 52.90 -12.05 21.68
N GLN A 73 53.54 -12.17 20.51
CA GLN A 73 53.26 -11.30 19.36
C GLN A 73 51.84 -11.50 18.82
N LYS A 74 51.31 -12.73 18.83
CA LYS A 74 49.92 -13.00 18.40
C LYS A 74 48.87 -12.52 19.40
N LEU A 75 49.17 -12.52 20.70
CA LEU A 75 48.23 -12.11 21.75
C LEU A 75 48.19 -10.60 22.00
N ARG A 76 49.28 -9.87 21.72
CA ARG A 76 49.36 -8.41 21.94
C ARG A 76 48.24 -7.62 21.25
N PRO A 77 47.96 -7.82 19.95
CA PRO A 77 46.89 -7.11 19.25
C PRO A 77 45.49 -7.37 19.85
N ILE A 78 45.22 -8.61 20.27
CA ILE A 78 43.94 -9.01 20.87
C ILE A 78 43.75 -8.35 22.24
N VAL A 79 44.80 -8.32 23.05
CA VAL A 79 44.76 -7.69 24.37
C VAL A 79 44.60 -6.18 24.25
N GLU A 80 45.29 -5.53 23.30
CA GLU A 80 45.11 -4.10 23.03
C GLU A 80 43.73 -3.75 22.47
N TYR A 81 43.20 -4.57 21.56
CA TYR A 81 41.84 -4.42 21.03
C TYR A 81 40.80 -4.53 22.14
N ASN A 82 40.93 -5.53 23.02
CA ASN A 82 40.05 -5.71 24.17
C ASN A 82 40.17 -4.58 25.21
N LYS A 83 41.38 -4.03 25.42
CA LYS A 83 41.58 -2.85 26.28
C LYS A 83 40.89 -1.60 25.71
N ARG A 84 41.06 -1.35 24.40
CA ARG A 84 40.39 -0.24 23.70
C ARG A 84 38.86 -0.38 23.70
N GLY A 85 38.35 -1.59 23.45
CA GLY A 85 36.92 -1.87 23.48
C GLY A 85 36.29 -1.71 24.87
N LYS A 86 37.01 -2.08 25.94
CA LYS A 86 36.55 -1.85 27.32
C LYS A 86 36.53 -0.37 27.70
N ALA A 87 37.55 0.40 27.31
CA ALA A 87 37.58 1.84 27.54
C ALA A 87 36.46 2.57 26.76
N SER A 88 36.18 2.14 25.53
CA SER A 88 35.07 2.68 24.71
C SER A 88 33.68 2.36 25.27
N ARG A 89 33.48 1.18 25.88
CA ARG A 89 32.21 0.79 26.52
C ARG A 89 31.96 1.44 27.89
N LEU A 90 32.98 2.12 28.45
CA LEU A 90 32.90 2.90 29.68
C LEU A 90 32.94 4.41 29.41
N SER A 91 32.79 4.82 28.14
CA SER A 91 32.67 6.24 27.81
C SER A 91 31.26 6.74 28.15
N LYS A 92 31.16 8.01 28.54
CA LYS A 92 29.88 8.67 28.81
C LYS A 92 28.95 8.64 27.59
N ASP A 93 29.51 8.74 26.39
CA ASP A 93 28.74 8.68 25.14
C ASP A 93 28.10 7.30 24.94
N PHE A 94 28.85 6.23 25.23
CA PHE A 94 28.33 4.87 25.14
C PHE A 94 27.27 4.59 26.20
N GLU A 95 27.48 5.06 27.44
CA GLU A 95 26.48 4.94 28.52
C GLU A 95 25.20 5.70 28.19
N SER A 96 25.30 6.90 27.60
CA SER A 96 24.15 7.68 27.13
C SER A 96 23.36 6.93 26.05
N VAL A 97 24.05 6.45 25.00
CA VAL A 97 23.43 5.65 23.93
C VAL A 97 22.81 4.36 24.48
N HIS A 98 23.50 3.67 25.39
CA HIS A 98 22.99 2.47 26.04
C HIS A 98 21.72 2.75 26.86
N SER A 99 21.71 3.84 27.63
CA SER A 99 20.55 4.28 28.42
C SER A 99 19.36 4.62 27.52
N GLN A 100 19.59 5.37 26.44
CA GLN A 100 18.55 5.67 25.43
C GLN A 100 17.98 4.38 24.83
N HIS A 101 18.83 3.45 24.40
CA HIS A 101 18.35 2.16 23.86
C HIS A 101 17.66 1.29 24.92
N ALA A 102 18.06 1.37 26.19
CA ALA A 102 17.37 0.68 27.28
C ALA A 102 15.96 1.23 27.49
N GLN A 103 15.79 2.56 27.50
CA GLN A 103 14.48 3.22 27.60
C GLN A 103 13.59 2.91 26.39
N ILE A 104 14.16 2.88 25.17
CA ILE A 104 13.43 2.47 23.96
C ILE A 104 12.96 1.02 24.09
N ARG A 105 13.83 0.12 24.58
CA ARG A 105 13.48 -1.30 24.77
C ARG A 105 12.43 -1.53 25.85
N GLU A 106 12.43 -0.73 26.91
CA GLU A 106 11.40 -0.79 27.96
C GLU A 106 10.00 -0.46 27.43
N LYS A 107 9.90 0.41 26.42
CA LYS A 107 8.63 0.77 25.76
C LYS A 107 8.09 -0.31 24.81
N LEU A 108 8.85 -1.38 24.54
CA LEU A 108 8.40 -2.46 23.65
C LEU A 108 7.50 -3.45 24.40
N GLU A 109 6.20 -3.31 24.19
CA GLU A 109 5.17 -4.04 24.95
C GLU A 109 5.09 -5.55 24.63
N TYR A 110 5.39 -5.96 23.39
CA TYR A 110 5.19 -7.34 22.93
C TYR A 110 6.43 -7.93 22.24
N ASN A 111 7.49 -8.22 23.01
CA ASN A 111 8.74 -8.74 22.47
C ASN A 111 8.61 -10.17 21.91
N HIS A 112 9.16 -10.42 20.71
CA HIS A 112 9.22 -11.76 20.11
C HIS A 112 10.48 -12.53 20.54
N ARG A 113 10.47 -13.85 20.39
CA ARG A 113 11.54 -14.77 20.83
C ARG A 113 12.37 -15.38 19.70
N LEU A 114 12.20 -14.87 18.48
CA LEU A 114 12.81 -15.41 17.26
C LEU A 114 14.32 -15.18 17.12
N SER A 115 14.95 -14.35 17.96
CA SER A 115 16.40 -14.08 17.89
C SER A 115 16.84 -13.76 16.44
N ARG A 116 17.94 -14.36 15.97
CA ARG A 116 18.48 -14.21 14.61
C ARG A 116 17.64 -14.86 13.51
N LYS A 117 16.66 -15.70 13.87
CA LYS A 117 15.82 -16.44 12.92
C LYS A 117 14.81 -15.54 12.21
N GLY A 118 14.29 -14.53 12.93
CA GLY A 118 13.27 -13.63 12.39
C GLY A 118 11.95 -14.34 12.02
N TYR A 119 11.03 -13.60 11.40
CA TYR A 119 9.74 -14.13 10.93
C TYR A 119 9.87 -14.98 9.67
N ALA A 120 10.73 -14.60 8.71
CA ALA A 120 11.01 -15.39 7.51
C ALA A 120 11.44 -16.82 7.87
N GLY A 121 12.46 -16.98 8.72
CA GLY A 121 12.85 -18.32 9.14
C GLY A 121 11.78 -19.05 9.95
N LEU A 122 10.84 -18.34 10.60
CA LEU A 122 9.72 -18.96 11.30
C LEU A 122 8.72 -19.56 10.33
N GLU A 123 8.42 -18.83 9.27
CA GLU A 123 7.57 -19.26 8.16
C GLU A 123 8.15 -20.50 7.50
N ASP A 124 9.44 -20.50 7.13
CA ASP A 124 10.13 -21.66 6.56
C ASP A 124 9.95 -22.93 7.42
N GLN A 125 10.11 -22.81 8.75
CA GLN A 125 9.94 -23.96 9.65
C GLN A 125 8.50 -24.46 9.76
N LEU A 126 7.54 -23.56 9.59
CA LEU A 126 6.13 -23.94 9.62
C LEU A 126 5.71 -24.56 8.29
N GLU A 127 6.23 -24.06 7.17
CA GLU A 127 6.04 -24.64 5.84
C GLU A 127 6.61 -26.07 5.76
N GLU A 128 7.79 -26.32 6.35
CA GLU A 128 8.36 -27.67 6.47
C GLU A 128 7.46 -28.64 7.26
N THR A 129 6.72 -28.13 8.25
CA THR A 129 5.87 -28.97 9.11
C THR A 129 4.48 -29.18 8.50
N MET A 130 3.97 -28.20 7.76
CA MET A 130 2.64 -28.21 7.14
C MET A 130 2.72 -27.59 5.73
N PRO A 131 3.18 -28.36 4.73
CA PRO A 131 3.36 -27.83 3.38
C PRO A 131 2.03 -27.42 2.75
N GLY A 132 1.99 -26.23 2.15
CA GLY A 132 0.85 -25.73 1.36
C GLY A 132 -0.30 -25.09 2.14
N VAL A 133 -0.19 -24.90 3.46
CA VAL A 133 -1.17 -24.16 4.25
C VAL A 133 -0.75 -22.69 4.33
N GLU A 134 -1.56 -21.77 3.79
CA GLU A 134 -1.32 -20.33 3.94
C GLU A 134 -1.41 -19.95 5.44
N ILE A 135 -0.28 -19.53 6.00
CA ILE A 135 -0.17 -19.26 7.43
C ILE A 135 -0.63 -17.84 7.70
N ASP A 136 -1.79 -17.71 8.35
CA ASP A 136 -2.27 -16.41 8.78
C ASP A 136 -1.26 -15.68 9.69
N ARG A 137 -1.06 -14.39 9.46
CA ARG A 137 -0.07 -13.58 10.19
C ARG A 137 -0.33 -13.49 11.69
N SER A 138 -1.58 -13.67 12.15
CA SER A 138 -1.88 -13.73 13.58
C SER A 138 -1.32 -15.01 14.22
N THR A 139 -1.30 -16.11 13.47
CA THR A 139 -0.65 -17.38 13.84
C THR A 139 0.87 -17.21 13.95
N LEU A 140 1.49 -16.55 12.97
CA LEU A 140 2.92 -16.21 13.02
C LEU A 140 3.26 -15.34 14.24
N TRP A 141 2.46 -14.31 14.51
CA TRP A 141 2.65 -13.43 15.68
C TRP A 141 2.60 -14.20 17.01
N LYS A 142 1.65 -15.15 17.14
CA LYS A 142 1.50 -16.01 18.32
C LYS A 142 2.68 -16.97 18.46
N ARG A 143 3.02 -17.69 17.40
CA ARG A 143 4.12 -18.68 17.37
C ARG A 143 5.47 -18.04 17.68
N ALA A 144 5.69 -16.80 17.21
CA ALA A 144 6.90 -16.02 17.49
C ALA A 144 7.15 -15.72 18.98
N ARG A 145 6.14 -15.87 19.83
CA ARG A 145 6.17 -15.52 21.27
C ARG A 145 6.06 -16.74 22.18
N GLN A 146 5.90 -17.92 21.60
CA GLN A 146 5.90 -19.19 22.33
C GLN A 146 7.32 -19.60 22.71
N ASP A 147 7.44 -20.36 23.80
CA ASP A 147 8.63 -21.10 24.15
C ASP A 147 8.67 -22.46 23.43
N LYS A 148 9.73 -23.22 23.70
CA LYS A 148 9.93 -24.58 23.16
C LYS A 148 8.82 -25.58 23.55
N HIS A 149 8.01 -25.26 24.56
CA HIS A 149 6.89 -26.06 25.03
C HIS A 149 5.53 -25.52 24.56
N GLY A 150 5.52 -24.45 23.76
CA GLY A 150 4.30 -23.81 23.27
C GLY A 150 3.69 -22.76 24.22
N ASN A 151 4.32 -22.49 25.37
CA ASN A 151 3.80 -21.54 26.35
C ASN A 151 4.26 -20.11 26.03
N ILE A 152 3.42 -19.12 26.38
CA ILE A 152 3.77 -17.70 26.28
C ILE A 152 4.09 -17.20 27.70
N PRO A 153 5.36 -16.91 28.03
CA PRO A 153 5.75 -16.59 29.40
C PRO A 153 5.24 -15.23 29.91
N ASP A 154 5.00 -14.27 29.02
CA ASP A 154 4.52 -12.94 29.39
C ASP A 154 3.00 -12.94 29.51
N PRO A 155 2.42 -12.63 30.69
CA PRO A 155 0.97 -12.64 30.89
C PRO A 155 0.20 -11.69 29.96
N LYS A 156 0.74 -10.50 29.68
CA LYS A 156 0.08 -9.51 28.81
C LYS A 156 0.02 -10.01 27.37
N VAL A 157 1.10 -10.63 26.92
CA VAL A 157 1.16 -11.26 25.60
C VAL A 157 0.22 -12.47 25.54
N ALA A 158 0.14 -13.25 26.61
CA ALA A 158 -0.76 -14.40 26.70
C ALA A 158 -2.23 -14.00 26.62
N GLU A 159 -2.63 -12.87 27.22
CA GLU A 159 -3.98 -12.31 27.06
C GLU A 159 -4.28 -11.94 25.60
N LYS A 160 -3.35 -11.26 24.93
CA LYS A 160 -3.50 -10.95 23.50
C LYS A 160 -3.56 -12.19 22.63
N ALA A 161 -2.77 -13.22 22.94
CA ALA A 161 -2.83 -14.50 22.22
C ALA A 161 -4.19 -15.20 22.39
N LYS A 162 -4.77 -15.18 23.60
CA LYS A 162 -6.13 -15.70 23.83
C LYS A 162 -7.19 -14.93 23.04
N LEU A 163 -7.06 -13.61 22.95
CA LEU A 163 -7.95 -12.78 22.15
C LEU A 163 -7.85 -13.11 20.66
N ILE A 164 -6.63 -13.34 20.15
CA ILE A 164 -6.41 -13.82 18.78
C ILE A 164 -7.12 -15.15 18.56
N ASP A 165 -6.96 -16.12 19.46
CA ASP A 165 -7.59 -17.45 19.34
C ASP A 165 -9.12 -17.36 19.32
N GLU A 166 -9.70 -16.51 20.16
CA GLU A 166 -11.15 -16.26 20.19
C GLU A 166 -11.64 -15.59 18.89
N LEU A 167 -10.90 -14.60 18.38
CA LEU A 167 -11.24 -13.95 17.11
C LEU A 167 -11.12 -14.91 15.92
N GLN A 168 -10.07 -15.73 15.86
CA GLN A 168 -9.93 -16.78 14.84
C GLN A 168 -11.13 -17.73 14.86
N LYS A 169 -11.57 -18.14 16.05
CA LYS A 169 -12.76 -18.96 16.22
C LYS A 169 -14.02 -18.25 15.71
N GLN A 170 -14.24 -17.00 16.06
CA GLN A 170 -15.39 -16.22 15.59
C GLN A 170 -15.40 -16.01 14.07
N VAL A 171 -14.22 -15.89 13.44
CA VAL A 171 -14.08 -15.85 11.98
C VAL A 171 -14.43 -17.20 11.37
N SER A 172 -13.96 -18.31 11.94
CA SER A 172 -14.31 -19.67 11.46
C SER A 172 -15.80 -19.99 11.60
N GLU A 173 -16.47 -19.39 12.58
CA GLU A 173 -17.92 -19.48 12.78
C GLU A 173 -18.72 -18.46 11.94
N GLY A 174 -18.05 -17.61 11.15
CA GLY A 174 -18.69 -16.59 10.30
C GLY A 174 -19.30 -15.40 11.04
N LYS A 175 -19.05 -15.25 12.35
CA LYS A 175 -19.59 -14.15 13.18
C LYS A 175 -18.86 -12.83 12.97
N VAL A 176 -17.59 -12.88 12.56
CA VAL A 176 -16.73 -11.73 12.33
C VAL A 176 -16.22 -11.78 10.90
N ARG A 177 -16.49 -10.71 10.13
CA ARG A 177 -15.91 -10.52 8.80
C ARG A 177 -14.53 -9.89 8.93
N VAL A 178 -13.55 -10.49 8.26
CA VAL A 178 -12.20 -9.97 8.09
C VAL A 178 -12.03 -9.49 6.66
N ASP A 179 -11.53 -8.27 6.48
CA ASP A 179 -11.32 -7.67 5.17
C ASP A 179 -10.09 -6.75 5.20
N GLY A 180 -9.19 -6.94 4.23
CA GLY A 180 -7.97 -6.14 4.08
C GLY A 180 -7.24 -5.89 5.41
N SER A 181 -7.10 -4.62 5.77
CA SER A 181 -6.38 -4.18 6.98
C SER A 181 -7.11 -4.45 8.30
N LYS A 182 -8.38 -4.87 8.25
CA LYS A 182 -9.21 -5.24 9.41
C LYS A 182 -9.21 -6.76 9.59
N ASP A 183 -8.03 -7.31 9.79
CA ASP A 183 -7.81 -8.72 10.06
C ASP A 183 -7.75 -9.02 11.58
N VAL A 184 -7.67 -10.31 11.92
CA VAL A 184 -7.62 -10.81 13.30
C VAL A 184 -6.51 -10.14 14.13
N LEU A 185 -5.32 -9.97 13.55
CA LEU A 185 -4.19 -9.42 14.29
C LEU A 185 -4.40 -7.92 14.61
N THR A 186 -4.94 -7.15 13.66
CA THR A 186 -5.25 -5.73 13.87
C THR A 186 -6.40 -5.57 14.86
N MET A 187 -7.39 -6.46 14.85
CA MET A 187 -8.49 -6.43 15.83
C MET A 187 -7.99 -6.71 17.26
N ALA A 188 -7.01 -7.62 17.44
CA ALA A 188 -6.49 -7.97 18.76
C ALA A 188 -5.51 -6.92 19.33
N LEU A 189 -4.67 -6.32 18.47
CA LEU A 189 -3.57 -5.45 18.87
C LEU A 189 -3.81 -3.95 18.57
N GLY A 190 -4.87 -3.62 17.85
CA GLY A 190 -5.17 -2.27 17.38
C GLY A 190 -4.47 -1.92 16.06
N PRO A 191 -4.54 -0.65 15.63
CA PRO A 191 -3.98 -0.20 14.34
C PRO A 191 -2.48 -0.50 14.17
N GLU A 192 -2.08 -0.76 12.93
CA GLU A 192 -0.66 -0.94 12.56
C GLU A 192 0.11 0.39 12.57
N HIS A 193 1.42 0.32 12.85
CA HIS A 193 2.27 1.51 12.77
C HIS A 193 2.58 1.88 11.30
N PRO A 194 2.74 3.17 10.99
CA PRO A 194 3.14 3.60 9.64
C PRO A 194 4.44 2.92 9.20
N GLY A 195 4.45 2.39 7.98
CA GLY A 195 5.65 1.86 7.32
C GLY A 195 6.12 0.47 7.75
N ARG A 196 5.49 -0.18 8.74
CA ARG A 196 5.87 -1.54 9.14
C ARG A 196 4.67 -2.37 9.57
N LEU A 197 4.50 -3.53 8.95
CA LEU A 197 3.49 -4.51 9.29
C LEU A 197 3.95 -5.43 10.44
N ARG A 198 3.10 -5.67 11.44
CA ARG A 198 3.39 -6.71 12.45
C ARG A 198 3.21 -8.12 11.88
N GLY A 199 4.09 -9.03 12.31
CA GLY A 199 3.93 -10.48 12.08
C GLY A 199 4.46 -11.03 10.75
N VAL A 200 4.93 -10.18 9.83
CA VAL A 200 5.27 -10.59 8.44
C VAL A 200 6.75 -10.33 8.09
N GLY A 201 7.50 -9.60 8.92
CA GLY A 201 8.95 -9.37 8.72
C GLY A 201 9.31 -7.90 8.59
N ALA A 202 10.60 -7.63 8.35
CA ALA A 202 11.07 -6.28 8.03
C ALA A 202 10.66 -5.90 6.60
N GLU A 203 10.51 -4.60 6.32
CA GLU A 203 10.31 -4.03 4.97
C GLU A 203 8.92 -4.19 4.33
N ILE A 204 8.06 -5.05 4.87
CA ILE A 204 6.68 -5.19 4.37
C ILE A 204 5.78 -4.11 5.00
N SER A 205 5.21 -3.26 4.16
CA SER A 205 4.31 -2.20 4.58
C SER A 205 2.83 -2.62 4.53
N PRO A 206 1.98 -2.03 5.39
CA PRO A 206 0.62 -1.60 5.09
C PRO A 206 0.01 -2.05 3.78
N ARG A 207 0.47 -1.30 2.78
CA ARG A 207 -0.11 -1.18 1.46
C ARG A 207 0.28 -2.33 0.56
N GLN A 208 1.53 -2.79 0.66
CA GLN A 208 2.03 -3.92 -0.12
C GLN A 208 1.36 -5.22 0.30
N TYR A 209 1.16 -5.43 1.59
CA TYR A 209 0.58 -6.68 2.09
C TYR A 209 -0.91 -6.81 1.78
N PHE A 210 -1.68 -5.72 1.93
CA PHE A 210 -3.13 -5.72 1.73
C PHE A 210 -3.58 -5.27 0.34
N ASN A 211 -2.65 -5.06 -0.60
CA ASN A 211 -2.93 -4.51 -1.94
C ASN A 211 -3.80 -3.24 -1.90
N LEU A 212 -3.58 -2.36 -0.92
CA LEU A 212 -4.40 -1.16 -0.77
C LEU A 212 -4.13 -0.17 -1.90
N PRO A 213 -5.17 0.42 -2.53
CA PRO A 213 -4.98 1.40 -3.59
C PRO A 213 -4.13 2.56 -3.09
N LYS A 214 -3.21 3.03 -3.94
CA LYS A 214 -2.39 4.20 -3.60
C LYS A 214 -3.35 5.37 -3.39
N PRO A 215 -3.34 6.06 -2.22
CA PRO A 215 -4.14 7.25 -2.07
C PRO A 215 -3.67 8.27 -3.11
N GLN A 216 -4.54 8.58 -4.07
CA GLN A 216 -4.31 9.63 -5.05
C GLN A 216 -4.02 10.91 -4.28
N ARG A 217 -2.84 11.49 -4.50
CA ARG A 217 -2.58 12.85 -4.01
C ARG A 217 -3.50 13.78 -4.80
N VAL A 218 -4.62 14.17 -4.20
CA VAL A 218 -5.48 15.21 -4.78
C VAL A 218 -4.66 16.51 -4.82
N SER A 219 -4.52 17.09 -6.02
CA SER A 219 -3.84 18.37 -6.17
C SER A 219 -4.60 19.44 -5.39
N PHE A 220 -3.88 20.48 -4.94
CA PHE A 220 -4.54 21.68 -4.43
C PHE A 220 -5.49 22.26 -5.49
N ASP A 221 -5.12 22.19 -6.77
CA ASP A 221 -5.95 22.62 -7.89
C ASP A 221 -7.22 21.78 -8.03
N ASP A 222 -7.14 20.46 -7.81
CA ASP A 222 -8.31 19.57 -7.85
C ASP A 222 -9.28 19.89 -6.71
N ARG A 223 -8.76 20.20 -5.53
CA ARG A 223 -9.56 20.63 -4.38
C ARG A 223 -10.24 21.97 -4.61
N LEU A 224 -9.55 22.92 -5.24
CA LEU A 224 -10.13 24.21 -5.63
C LEU A 224 -11.20 24.03 -6.70
N LYS A 225 -10.95 23.18 -7.70
CA LYS A 225 -11.89 22.88 -8.78
C LYS A 225 -13.18 22.27 -8.24
N GLU A 226 -13.08 21.33 -7.30
CA GLU A 226 -14.25 20.73 -6.65
C GLU A 226 -15.01 21.75 -5.81
N SER A 227 -14.29 22.59 -5.05
CA SER A 227 -14.93 23.66 -4.26
C SER A 227 -15.69 24.66 -5.15
N LEU A 228 -15.11 25.03 -6.30
CA LEU A 228 -15.76 25.89 -7.30
C LEU A 228 -16.99 25.22 -7.91
N ARG A 229 -16.92 23.92 -8.20
CA ARG A 229 -18.05 23.14 -8.73
C ARG A 229 -19.25 23.16 -7.78
N VAL A 230 -19.00 22.95 -6.48
CA VAL A 230 -20.04 23.00 -5.45
C VAL A 230 -20.68 24.39 -5.36
N LEU A 231 -19.88 25.47 -5.36
CA LEU A 231 -20.40 26.84 -5.34
C LEU A 231 -21.25 27.18 -6.57
N LEU A 232 -20.82 26.77 -7.76
CA LEU A 232 -21.60 26.93 -8.98
C LEU A 232 -22.92 26.14 -8.94
N GLN A 233 -22.90 24.95 -8.37
CA GLN A 233 -24.11 24.13 -8.21
C GLN A 233 -25.08 24.74 -7.18
N GLU A 234 -24.57 25.37 -6.12
CA GLU A 234 -25.38 26.07 -5.14
C GLU A 234 -26.02 27.34 -5.72
N GLU A 235 -25.24 28.16 -6.45
CA GLU A 235 -25.76 29.37 -7.10
C GLU A 235 -26.76 29.05 -8.22
N THR A 236 -26.56 27.98 -8.98
CA THR A 236 -27.56 27.54 -9.98
C THR A 236 -28.87 27.10 -9.35
N LYS A 237 -28.82 26.32 -8.26
CA LYS A 237 -30.04 25.95 -7.49
C LYS A 237 -30.76 27.16 -6.93
N LYS A 238 -30.02 28.18 -6.48
CA LYS A 238 -30.56 29.42 -5.93
C LYS A 238 -31.24 30.28 -7.01
N MET A 239 -30.64 30.36 -8.19
CA MET A 239 -31.24 31.03 -9.35
C MET A 239 -32.51 30.29 -9.81
N GLU A 240 -32.49 28.96 -9.83
CA GLU A 240 -33.65 28.13 -10.17
C GLU A 240 -34.80 28.32 -9.16
N ALA A 241 -34.50 28.32 -7.86
CA ALA A 241 -35.49 28.56 -6.81
C ALA A 241 -36.12 29.95 -6.94
N LYS A 242 -35.32 30.98 -7.20
CA LYS A 242 -35.80 32.35 -7.42
C LYS A 242 -36.69 32.45 -8.66
N ALA A 243 -36.29 31.80 -9.76
CA ALA A 243 -37.09 31.77 -10.98
C ALA A 243 -38.45 31.08 -10.76
N LYS A 244 -38.49 29.99 -9.97
CA LYS A 244 -39.74 29.31 -9.59
C LYS A 244 -40.63 30.20 -8.72
N GLU A 245 -40.07 30.93 -7.76
CA GLU A 245 -40.82 31.87 -6.92
C GLU A 245 -41.41 33.02 -7.75
N ASP A 246 -40.62 33.61 -8.64
CA ASP A 246 -41.08 34.70 -9.52
C ASP A 246 -42.19 34.23 -10.47
N ALA A 247 -42.10 32.99 -11.00
CA ALA A 247 -43.15 32.40 -11.82
C ALA A 247 -44.47 32.24 -11.04
N LEU A 248 -44.39 31.74 -9.80
CA LEU A 248 -45.55 31.53 -8.93
C LEU A 248 -46.18 32.87 -8.52
N ARG A 249 -45.36 33.90 -8.30
CA ARG A 249 -45.82 35.27 -8.04
C ARG A 249 -46.52 35.89 -9.25
N MET A 250 -46.00 35.67 -10.45
CA MET A 250 -46.65 36.12 -11.69
C MET A 250 -47.99 35.41 -11.90
N GLU A 251 -48.03 34.10 -11.68
CA GLU A 251 -49.27 33.32 -11.77
C GLU A 251 -50.32 33.81 -10.76
N ALA A 252 -49.93 34.05 -9.50
CA ALA A 252 -50.84 34.58 -8.48
C ALA A 252 -51.40 35.96 -8.88
N ARG A 253 -50.57 36.85 -9.43
CA ARG A 253 -51.01 38.16 -9.92
C ARG A 253 -52.02 38.03 -11.07
N THR A 254 -51.79 37.10 -11.99
CA THR A 254 -52.75 36.86 -13.09
C THR A 254 -54.08 36.32 -12.58
N LYS A 255 -54.07 35.40 -11.60
CA LYS A 255 -55.30 34.89 -10.97
C LYS A 255 -56.09 35.99 -10.29
N GLN A 256 -55.43 36.90 -9.57
CA GLN A 256 -56.09 38.04 -8.93
C GLN A 256 -56.74 39.00 -9.94
N LEU A 257 -56.10 39.25 -11.08
CA LEU A 257 -56.68 40.09 -12.14
C LEU A 257 -57.94 39.44 -12.73
N VAL A 258 -57.89 38.14 -13.02
CA VAL A 258 -59.05 37.39 -13.54
C VAL A 258 -60.20 37.37 -12.52
N GLU A 259 -59.88 37.20 -11.23
CA GLU A 259 -60.89 37.21 -10.17
C GLU A 259 -61.49 38.61 -9.97
N ALA A 260 -60.67 39.67 -10.01
CA ALA A 260 -61.14 41.05 -9.95
C ALA A 260 -62.04 41.41 -11.14
N GLU A 261 -61.69 40.98 -12.35
CA GLU A 261 -62.54 41.13 -13.54
C GLU A 261 -63.86 40.37 -13.36
N ARG A 262 -63.82 39.15 -12.85
CA ARG A 262 -65.03 38.36 -12.56
C ARG A 262 -65.95 39.07 -11.57
N GLU A 263 -65.42 39.58 -10.45
CA GLU A 263 -66.19 40.33 -9.46
C GLU A 263 -66.78 41.63 -10.05
N HIS A 264 -66.01 42.32 -10.89
CA HIS A 264 -66.49 43.49 -11.61
C HIS A 264 -67.67 43.16 -12.53
N PHE A 265 -67.61 42.04 -13.28
CA PHE A 265 -68.73 41.55 -14.08
C PHE A 265 -69.96 41.17 -13.23
N LEU A 266 -69.76 40.48 -12.10
CA LEU A 266 -70.85 40.09 -11.21
C LEU A 266 -71.56 41.32 -10.61
N SER A 267 -70.79 42.36 -10.24
CA SER A 267 -71.33 43.63 -9.77
C SER A 267 -72.19 44.33 -10.83
N GLN A 268 -71.73 44.39 -12.09
CA GLN A 268 -72.52 44.94 -13.19
C GLN A 268 -73.83 44.18 -13.41
N LEU A 269 -73.80 42.84 -13.34
CA LEU A 269 -75.00 42.01 -13.49
C LEU A 269 -76.02 42.24 -12.38
N SER A 270 -75.56 42.40 -11.14
CA SER A 270 -76.44 42.67 -9.98
C SER A 270 -77.19 44.00 -10.09
N GLN A 271 -76.61 44.99 -10.78
CA GLN A 271 -77.24 46.29 -11.01
C GLN A 271 -78.29 46.25 -12.13
N LEU A 272 -78.09 45.38 -13.14
CA LEU A 272 -79.01 45.24 -14.28
C LEU A 272 -80.18 44.27 -14.02
N ILE A 273 -80.01 43.28 -13.13
CA ILE A 273 -80.99 42.22 -12.89
C ILE A 273 -81.42 42.24 -11.41
N PRO A 274 -82.62 42.77 -11.08
CA PRO A 274 -83.16 42.69 -9.72
C PRO A 274 -83.35 41.23 -9.27
N ASN A 275 -82.87 40.88 -8.07
CA ASN A 275 -82.85 39.53 -7.47
C ASN A 275 -81.85 38.53 -8.09
N PHE A 276 -80.75 38.99 -8.70
CA PHE A 276 -79.69 38.10 -9.19
C PHE A 276 -78.93 37.39 -8.05
N ASP A 277 -78.95 36.05 -8.03
CA ASP A 277 -78.16 35.21 -7.12
C ASP A 277 -76.90 34.67 -7.84
N PRO A 278 -75.67 35.03 -7.40
CA PRO A 278 -74.42 34.51 -7.95
C PRO A 278 -74.30 32.98 -7.91
N GLY A 279 -75.04 32.30 -7.02
CA GLY A 279 -75.09 30.84 -6.92
C GLY A 279 -75.62 30.15 -8.18
N MET A 280 -76.44 30.82 -8.98
CA MET A 280 -77.03 30.26 -10.20
C MET A 280 -76.03 30.04 -11.35
N LEU A 281 -74.87 30.73 -11.33
CA LEU A 281 -73.82 30.56 -12.34
C LEU A 281 -72.99 29.29 -12.15
N LYS A 282 -72.97 28.70 -10.93
CA LYS A 282 -72.19 27.48 -10.65
C LYS A 282 -72.77 26.23 -11.32
N GLN A 283 -74.05 26.23 -11.71
CA GLN A 283 -74.77 25.04 -12.16
C GLN A 283 -74.62 24.72 -13.67
N ARG A 284 -73.91 25.56 -14.46
CA ARG A 284 -73.93 25.47 -15.94
C ARG A 284 -72.59 25.25 -16.65
N ILE A 285 -71.53 24.83 -15.96
CA ILE A 285 -70.22 24.57 -16.59
C ILE A 285 -70.09 23.10 -17.10
N SER A 286 -71.10 22.25 -16.95
CA SER A 286 -71.02 20.86 -17.43
C SER A 286 -71.33 20.66 -18.92
N GLN A 287 -71.70 21.69 -19.69
CA GLN A 287 -71.93 21.55 -21.13
C GLN A 287 -71.47 22.78 -21.91
N SER A 288 -70.22 22.76 -22.36
CA SER A 288 -69.79 23.63 -23.46
C SER A 288 -70.54 23.24 -24.74
N PRO A 289 -71.09 24.18 -25.53
CA PRO A 289 -71.64 23.88 -26.84
C PRO A 289 -70.53 23.38 -27.77
N LYS A 290 -70.70 22.18 -28.35
CA LYS A 290 -69.89 21.74 -29.49
C LYS A 290 -70.28 22.58 -30.71
N ASN A 291 -69.43 23.51 -31.11
CA ASN A 291 -69.55 24.14 -32.43
C ASN A 291 -68.95 23.22 -33.51
N PRO A 292 -69.63 23.00 -34.64
CA PRO A 292 -69.11 22.24 -35.78
C PRO A 292 -68.45 23.16 -36.82
N MET A 293 -67.30 22.71 -37.38
CA MET A 293 -66.56 23.29 -38.53
C MET A 293 -65.84 24.63 -38.24
N SER A 294 -64.63 24.95 -38.74
CA SER A 294 -63.97 24.67 -40.02
C SER A 294 -62.44 24.83 -39.89
N ASP A 295 -61.73 24.11 -40.76
CA ASP A 295 -60.28 23.92 -40.87
C ASP A 295 -59.44 25.15 -41.28
N LYS A 296 -58.12 25.02 -40.98
CA LYS A 296 -56.90 25.55 -41.67
C LYS A 296 -56.09 26.65 -40.95
N ALA A 297 -55.05 26.20 -40.22
CA ALA A 297 -53.66 26.72 -40.13
C ALA A 297 -53.02 26.16 -38.83
N SER A 298 -52.38 24.98 -38.83
CA SER A 298 -50.94 24.70 -39.06
C SER A 298 -49.97 25.16 -37.93
N CYS A 299 -49.50 24.18 -37.14
CA CYS A 299 -48.22 24.00 -36.39
C CYS A 299 -47.76 25.10 -35.39
N SER A 300 -47.21 24.87 -34.20
CA SER A 300 -46.66 23.70 -33.48
C SER A 300 -46.20 24.14 -32.07
N GLY A 301 -46.18 23.22 -31.09
CA GLY A 301 -45.64 23.39 -29.73
C GLY A 301 -46.73 23.10 -28.69
N GLY A 302 -46.79 21.93 -28.05
CA GLY A 302 -45.80 21.37 -27.14
C GLY A 302 -46.32 21.60 -25.71
N GLU A 303 -46.56 20.54 -24.94
CA GLU A 303 -46.46 20.68 -23.47
C GLU A 303 -47.60 20.10 -22.60
N VAL A 304 -47.51 18.82 -22.22
CA VAL A 304 -47.88 18.18 -20.93
C VAL A 304 -49.17 18.61 -20.18
N LYS A 305 -50.07 17.62 -20.02
CA LYS A 305 -51.08 17.58 -18.95
C LYS A 305 -50.48 16.97 -17.68
N SER A 306 -50.77 17.66 -16.58
CA SER A 306 -50.47 17.37 -15.20
C SER A 306 -51.03 16.04 -14.69
N LEU A 307 -50.23 15.43 -13.82
CA LEU A 307 -50.50 14.24 -13.02
C LEU A 307 -51.68 14.45 -12.07
N HIS A 308 -52.53 13.42 -11.99
CA HIS A 308 -53.42 13.15 -10.87
C HIS A 308 -52.68 12.14 -9.98
N TYR A 309 -52.49 12.51 -8.70
CA TYR A 309 -52.00 11.60 -7.67
C TYR A 309 -53.19 10.76 -7.17
N GLU A 310 -53.03 9.44 -7.17
CA GLU A 310 -53.58 8.60 -6.12
C GLU A 310 -52.43 7.72 -5.60
N ASP A 311 -52.40 7.61 -4.29
CA ASP A 311 -51.39 6.96 -3.46
C ASP A 311 -51.77 5.48 -3.28
N ASP A 312 -50.91 4.56 -3.73
CA ASP A 312 -50.96 3.15 -3.35
C ASP A 312 -49.52 2.64 -3.16
N ASN A 313 -49.11 2.71 -1.89
CA ASN A 313 -47.98 2.01 -1.32
C ASN A 313 -48.22 0.48 -1.34
N ALA A 314 -47.53 -0.24 -2.23
CA ALA A 314 -46.84 -1.51 -1.94
C ALA A 314 -46.31 -2.16 -3.25
N LYS A 315 -45.04 -2.59 -3.21
CA LYS A 315 -44.28 -3.34 -4.24
C LYS A 315 -43.70 -2.49 -5.38
N ASN A 316 -42.51 -1.93 -5.18
CA ASN A 316 -41.60 -1.55 -6.29
C ASN A 316 -40.15 -1.45 -5.79
N GLY A 317 -39.69 -2.47 -5.03
CA GLY A 317 -38.30 -2.58 -4.58
C GLY A 317 -37.43 -3.52 -5.43
N GLU A 318 -38.04 -4.33 -6.31
CA GLU A 318 -37.32 -5.36 -7.07
C GLU A 318 -36.94 -4.93 -8.48
N HIS A 319 -37.68 -3.98 -9.09
CA HIS A 319 -37.46 -3.63 -10.51
C HIS A 319 -36.26 -2.69 -10.77
N GLN A 320 -35.83 -1.90 -9.77
CA GLN A 320 -34.66 -1.01 -9.91
C GLN A 320 -33.32 -1.73 -9.69
N GLN A 321 -33.29 -2.82 -8.93
CA GLN A 321 -32.08 -3.62 -8.74
C GLN A 321 -31.78 -4.54 -9.92
N GLU A 322 -32.79 -4.92 -10.71
CA GLU A 322 -32.59 -5.69 -11.94
C GLU A 322 -32.04 -4.81 -13.06
N GLU A 323 -32.52 -3.57 -13.23
CA GLU A 323 -31.98 -2.63 -14.22
C GLU A 323 -30.53 -2.23 -13.92
N GLU A 324 -30.18 -1.92 -12.66
CA GLU A 324 -28.78 -1.60 -12.29
C GLU A 324 -27.83 -2.80 -12.49
N LYS A 325 -28.28 -4.03 -12.22
CA LYS A 325 -27.47 -5.24 -12.47
C LYS A 325 -27.34 -5.60 -13.94
N GLU A 326 -28.31 -5.26 -14.77
CA GLU A 326 -28.24 -5.48 -16.22
C GLU A 326 -27.34 -4.45 -16.91
N GLU A 327 -27.28 -3.23 -16.37
CA GLU A 327 -26.37 -2.17 -16.82
C GLU A 327 -24.93 -2.47 -16.41
N GLU A 328 -24.69 -2.91 -15.17
CA GLU A 328 -23.36 -3.29 -14.67
C GLU A 328 -22.79 -4.51 -15.42
N LYS A 329 -23.62 -5.52 -15.73
CA LYS A 329 -23.22 -6.66 -16.59
C LYS A 329 -22.92 -6.27 -18.04
N ARG A 330 -23.62 -5.28 -18.60
CA ARG A 330 -23.35 -4.79 -19.95
C ARG A 330 -22.03 -4.03 -20.04
N ASP A 331 -21.63 -3.38 -18.97
CA ASP A 331 -20.37 -2.64 -18.92
C ASP A 331 -19.18 -3.57 -18.62
N GLU A 332 -19.36 -4.63 -17.81
CA GLU A 332 -18.38 -5.72 -17.64
C GLU A 332 -18.16 -6.50 -18.94
N GLU A 333 -19.22 -6.86 -19.70
CA GLU A 333 -19.09 -7.52 -21.00
C GLU A 333 -18.38 -6.63 -22.04
N LYS A 334 -18.59 -5.31 -22.00
CA LYS A 334 -17.89 -4.35 -22.88
C LYS A 334 -16.43 -4.17 -22.50
N GLU A 335 -16.07 -4.26 -21.21
CA GLU A 335 -14.67 -4.23 -20.77
C GLU A 335 -13.94 -5.52 -21.16
N GLU A 336 -14.54 -6.70 -20.96
CA GLU A 336 -13.97 -7.97 -21.42
C GLU A 336 -13.84 -8.05 -22.95
N GLU A 337 -14.80 -7.50 -23.71
CA GLU A 337 -14.73 -7.44 -25.17
C GLU A 337 -13.66 -6.43 -25.65
N LYS A 338 -13.36 -5.41 -24.85
CA LYS A 338 -12.24 -4.47 -25.09
C LYS A 338 -10.89 -5.13 -24.82
N GLU A 339 -10.75 -5.85 -23.70
CA GLU A 339 -9.52 -6.58 -23.36
C GLU A 339 -9.23 -7.71 -24.36
N LYS A 340 -10.25 -8.48 -24.78
CA LYS A 340 -10.09 -9.51 -25.82
C LYS A 340 -9.71 -8.92 -27.19
N LYS A 341 -10.18 -7.70 -27.50
CA LYS A 341 -9.84 -6.99 -28.75
C LYS A 341 -8.46 -6.32 -28.73
N ASP A 342 -7.92 -6.09 -27.53
CA ASP A 342 -6.55 -5.61 -27.33
C ASP A 342 -5.54 -6.77 -27.30
N GLU A 343 -5.93 -7.97 -26.82
CA GLU A 343 -5.12 -9.20 -26.93
C GLU A 343 -5.04 -9.76 -28.36
N GLU A 344 -6.12 -9.69 -29.16
CA GLU A 344 -6.15 -10.24 -30.53
C GLU A 344 -5.41 -9.37 -31.57
N LYS A 345 -4.95 -8.17 -31.20
CA LYS A 345 -4.27 -7.23 -32.11
C LYS A 345 -2.75 -7.39 -32.19
N HIS A 346 -2.18 -8.36 -31.49
CA HIS A 346 -0.72 -8.45 -31.36
C HIS A 346 0.02 -9.20 -32.47
N ASP A 347 -0.69 -9.85 -33.42
CA ASP A 347 -0.02 -10.74 -34.39
C ASP A 347 -0.06 -10.31 -35.86
N ASP A 348 -0.67 -9.18 -36.25
CA ASP A 348 -0.50 -8.71 -37.64
C ASP A 348 -0.77 -7.21 -37.82
N LYS A 349 0.11 -6.36 -37.28
CA LYS A 349 0.13 -4.94 -37.64
C LYS A 349 1.45 -4.59 -38.30
N VAL A 350 1.41 -4.55 -39.63
CA VAL A 350 2.31 -3.72 -40.43
C VAL A 350 2.18 -2.29 -39.90
N ILE A 351 3.20 -1.81 -39.19
CA ILE A 351 3.23 -0.45 -38.65
C ILE A 351 3.40 0.50 -39.84
N GLU A 352 2.36 1.27 -40.11
CA GLU A 352 2.37 2.33 -41.12
C GLU A 352 3.36 3.41 -40.65
N VAL A 353 4.44 3.61 -41.42
CA VAL A 353 5.48 4.62 -41.14
C VAL A 353 4.83 5.99 -41.16
N GLY A 354 4.69 6.62 -39.99
CA GLY A 354 4.13 7.96 -39.86
C GLY A 354 4.98 8.98 -40.63
N ASP A 355 4.35 9.93 -41.32
CA ASP A 355 5.05 11.02 -41.99
C ASP A 355 5.62 12.01 -40.96
N TYR A 356 6.87 11.77 -40.52
CA TYR A 356 7.57 12.56 -39.51
C TYR A 356 7.98 13.96 -40.00
N SER A 357 7.75 14.28 -41.29
CA SER A 357 8.08 15.56 -41.91
C SER A 357 7.36 16.76 -41.27
N ASN A 358 6.19 16.53 -40.67
CA ASN A 358 5.31 17.58 -40.14
C ASN A 358 5.30 17.67 -38.61
N MET A 359 6.12 16.89 -37.88
CA MET A 359 6.17 16.95 -36.42
C MET A 359 6.78 18.26 -35.89
N GLU A 360 6.16 18.87 -34.88
CA GLU A 360 6.73 20.01 -34.15
C GLU A 360 7.74 19.50 -33.10
N ALA A 361 8.95 19.17 -33.57
CA ALA A 361 10.02 18.55 -32.80
C ALA A 361 11.36 19.30 -32.89
N PRO A 362 12.29 19.10 -31.92
CA PRO A 362 13.66 19.62 -32.00
C PRO A 362 14.36 19.19 -33.30
N SER A 363 15.22 20.06 -33.83
CA SER A 363 15.94 19.83 -35.10
C SER A 363 16.80 18.56 -35.08
N SER A 364 17.35 18.20 -33.92
CA SER A 364 18.10 16.96 -33.70
C SER A 364 17.21 15.72 -33.88
N LEU A 365 16.00 15.73 -33.31
CA LEU A 365 15.04 14.63 -33.43
C LEU A 365 14.55 14.49 -34.88
N LYS A 366 14.27 15.60 -35.57
CA LYS A 366 13.91 15.59 -36.99
C LYS A 366 15.01 14.98 -37.86
N SER A 367 16.26 15.33 -37.59
CA SER A 367 17.41 14.80 -38.32
C SER A 367 17.58 13.30 -38.08
N LEU A 368 17.33 12.83 -36.86
CA LEU A 368 17.36 11.43 -36.49
C LEU A 368 16.25 10.64 -37.20
N CYS A 369 15.01 11.12 -37.17
CA CYS A 369 13.88 10.47 -37.86
C CYS A 369 14.14 10.35 -39.36
N ARG A 370 14.65 11.43 -39.99
CA ARG A 370 15.03 11.41 -41.41
C ARG A 370 16.14 10.38 -41.69
N TYR A 371 17.11 10.23 -40.78
CA TYR A 371 18.15 9.22 -40.92
C TYR A 371 17.59 7.79 -40.86
N VAL A 372 16.58 7.56 -40.00
CA VAL A 372 15.87 6.28 -39.94
C VAL A 372 15.17 5.98 -41.26
N GLU A 373 14.37 6.92 -41.78
CA GLU A 373 13.63 6.79 -43.03
C GLU A 373 14.53 6.55 -44.24
N THR A 374 15.66 7.26 -44.32
CA THR A 374 16.51 7.27 -45.52
C THR A 374 17.61 6.22 -45.51
N THR A 375 17.98 5.71 -44.33
CA THR A 375 19.17 4.84 -44.17
C THR A 375 18.86 3.55 -43.40
N LEU A 376 18.26 3.63 -42.21
CA LEU A 376 18.07 2.44 -41.37
C LEU A 376 16.98 1.51 -41.91
N LEU A 377 15.83 2.06 -42.30
CA LEU A 377 14.70 1.31 -42.85
C LEU A 377 15.02 0.65 -44.20
N PRO A 378 15.61 1.34 -45.20
CA PRO A 378 15.85 0.74 -46.52
C PRO A 378 16.95 -0.34 -46.52
N GLU A 379 17.90 -0.26 -45.60
CA GLU A 379 19.07 -1.15 -45.55
C GLU A 379 18.99 -2.17 -44.41
N ASP A 380 17.89 -2.20 -43.65
CA ASP A 380 17.68 -3.03 -42.44
C ASP A 380 18.89 -2.99 -41.49
N LYS A 381 19.43 -1.79 -41.31
CA LYS A 381 20.68 -1.58 -40.56
C LYS A 381 20.38 -1.34 -39.10
N LEU A 382 21.13 -2.03 -38.25
CA LEU A 382 21.06 -1.88 -36.80
C LEU A 382 22.18 -0.96 -36.30
N LEU A 383 21.85 -0.07 -35.36
CA LEU A 383 22.87 0.76 -34.69
C LEU A 383 23.45 0.00 -33.51
N GLN A 384 24.68 -0.48 -33.64
CA GLN A 384 25.38 -1.19 -32.57
C GLN A 384 26.07 -0.21 -31.59
N PHE A 385 25.87 -0.46 -30.30
CA PHE A 385 26.52 0.24 -29.19
C PHE A 385 27.16 -0.77 -28.26
N THR A 386 28.45 -0.57 -27.98
CA THR A 386 29.15 -1.30 -26.92
C THR A 386 29.03 -0.51 -25.62
N ILE A 387 28.53 -1.16 -24.58
CA ILE A 387 28.42 -0.64 -23.23
C ILE A 387 29.51 -1.28 -22.38
N ASP A 388 30.46 -0.46 -21.95
CA ASP A 388 31.57 -0.91 -21.12
C ASP A 388 31.10 -1.32 -19.73
N LYS A 389 31.83 -2.25 -19.10
CA LYS A 389 31.61 -2.69 -17.72
C LYS A 389 31.61 -1.56 -16.69
N GLU A 390 32.21 -0.42 -16.98
CA GLU A 390 32.20 0.75 -16.08
C GLU A 390 30.77 1.27 -15.88
N VAL A 391 29.91 1.14 -16.90
CA VAL A 391 28.53 1.63 -16.88
C VAL A 391 27.65 0.72 -16.01
N PHE A 392 27.51 -0.56 -16.37
CA PHE A 392 26.57 -1.48 -15.70
C PHE A 392 27.21 -2.61 -14.89
N GLY A 393 28.53 -2.68 -14.81
CA GLY A 393 29.26 -3.75 -14.12
C GLY A 393 29.60 -4.97 -14.99
N GLY A 394 29.24 -4.96 -16.27
CA GLY A 394 29.62 -5.98 -17.26
C GLY A 394 29.67 -5.40 -18.67
N ASP A 395 30.55 -5.94 -19.50
CA ASP A 395 30.65 -5.55 -20.92
C ASP A 395 29.50 -6.18 -21.70
N ARG A 396 28.84 -5.39 -22.55
CA ARG A 396 27.81 -5.91 -23.45
C ARG A 396 27.66 -5.08 -24.71
N ASP A 397 27.24 -5.75 -25.77
CA ASP A 397 26.75 -5.09 -26.98
C ASP A 397 25.23 -4.94 -26.92
N THR A 398 24.75 -3.86 -27.51
CA THR A 398 23.34 -3.50 -27.55
C THR A 398 23.03 -2.90 -28.91
N PHE A 399 21.83 -3.13 -29.44
CA PHE A 399 21.44 -2.70 -30.77
C PHE A 399 20.19 -1.84 -30.68
N LEU A 400 20.18 -0.68 -31.36
CA LEU A 400 18.96 0.07 -31.60
C LEU A 400 18.42 -0.28 -32.97
N LEU A 401 17.13 -0.65 -32.98
CA LEU A 401 16.36 -0.87 -34.18
C LEU A 401 15.75 0.43 -34.67
N HIS A 402 15.22 0.45 -35.90
CA HIS A 402 14.48 1.61 -36.37
C HIS A 402 13.19 1.81 -35.57
N GLU A 403 12.55 0.73 -35.11
CA GLU A 403 11.35 0.74 -34.27
C GLU A 403 11.57 1.53 -32.98
N ASP A 404 12.69 1.29 -32.30
CA ASP A 404 13.06 1.98 -31.05
C ASP A 404 13.07 3.50 -31.24
N ILE A 405 13.57 3.97 -32.40
CA ILE A 405 13.68 5.39 -32.72
C ILE A 405 12.32 5.96 -33.14
N THR A 406 11.54 5.20 -33.93
CA THR A 406 10.19 5.62 -34.33
C THR A 406 9.24 5.70 -33.14
N GLN A 407 9.33 4.79 -32.17
CA GLN A 407 8.58 4.82 -30.90
C GLN A 407 9.00 6.04 -30.06
N PHE A 408 10.31 6.25 -29.92
CA PHE A 408 10.84 7.42 -29.22
C PHE A 408 10.38 8.74 -29.87
N ALA A 409 10.39 8.82 -31.19
CA ALA A 409 9.90 9.98 -31.93
C ALA A 409 8.37 10.14 -31.81
N GLY A 410 7.62 9.04 -31.86
CA GLY A 410 6.17 9.00 -31.73
C GLY A 410 5.64 9.32 -30.34
N MET A 411 6.52 9.59 -29.36
CA MET A 411 6.15 9.76 -27.95
C MET A 411 5.43 8.53 -27.37
N GLU A 412 5.80 7.34 -27.86
CA GLU A 412 5.27 6.05 -27.42
C GLU A 412 6.10 5.48 -26.25
N GLU A 413 5.70 4.30 -25.75
CA GLU A 413 6.50 3.59 -24.74
C GLU A 413 7.87 3.19 -25.30
N ILE A 414 8.92 3.57 -24.58
CA ILE A 414 10.29 3.33 -25.02
C ILE A 414 10.85 2.05 -24.39
N GLY A 415 11.56 1.26 -25.20
CA GLY A 415 12.21 0.05 -24.74
C GLY A 415 13.36 0.31 -23.76
N ALA A 416 13.66 -0.70 -22.93
CA ALA A 416 14.81 -0.69 -22.01
C ALA A 416 16.14 -0.45 -22.73
N THR A 417 16.23 -0.83 -24.00
CA THR A 417 17.40 -0.64 -24.87
C THR A 417 17.71 0.84 -25.09
N VAL A 418 16.71 1.66 -25.43
CA VAL A 418 16.85 3.11 -25.61
C VAL A 418 17.36 3.77 -24.33
N VAL A 419 16.77 3.38 -23.19
CA VAL A 419 17.18 3.88 -21.87
C VAL A 419 18.63 3.50 -21.57
N ALA A 420 19.03 2.27 -21.87
CA ALA A 420 20.40 1.81 -21.63
C ALA A 420 21.43 2.58 -22.48
N VAL A 421 21.13 2.84 -23.76
CA VAL A 421 22.01 3.64 -24.64
C VAL A 421 22.13 5.08 -24.12
N TYR A 422 21.04 5.66 -23.62
CA TYR A 422 21.09 6.99 -23.01
C TYR A 422 21.90 7.01 -21.70
N MET A 423 21.76 5.99 -20.84
CA MET A 423 22.57 5.87 -19.62
C MET A 423 24.07 5.75 -19.95
N ARG A 424 24.44 5.04 -21.02
CA ARG A 424 25.83 5.00 -21.52
C ARG A 424 26.34 6.38 -21.90
N TYR A 425 25.56 7.15 -22.67
CA TYR A 425 25.91 8.53 -23.00
C TYR A 425 26.07 9.40 -21.74
N LEU A 426 25.16 9.26 -20.77
CA LEU A 426 25.23 10.03 -19.53
C LEU A 426 26.47 9.67 -18.70
N HIS A 427 26.87 8.41 -18.69
CA HIS A 427 28.13 7.99 -18.07
C HIS A 427 29.34 8.68 -18.71
N ASP A 428 29.40 8.79 -20.04
CA ASP A 428 30.49 9.50 -20.73
C ASP A 428 30.54 10.99 -20.35
N VAL A 429 29.38 11.63 -20.23
CA VAL A 429 29.28 13.02 -19.75
C VAL A 429 29.78 13.14 -18.30
N LEU A 430 29.40 12.21 -17.41
CA LEU A 430 29.89 12.19 -16.03
C LEU A 430 31.39 11.88 -15.93
N LYS A 431 31.94 11.11 -16.87
CA LYS A 431 33.37 10.82 -16.97
C LYS A 431 34.16 12.07 -17.32
N GLN A 432 33.66 12.87 -18.26
CA GLN A 432 34.25 14.16 -18.61
C GLN A 432 34.19 15.16 -17.43
N ALA A 433 33.12 15.13 -16.64
CA ALA A 433 32.96 15.95 -15.45
C ALA A 433 33.69 15.42 -14.20
N ASN A 434 34.38 14.28 -14.28
CA ASN A 434 35.03 13.59 -13.16
C ASN A 434 34.09 13.25 -11.99
N MET A 435 32.84 12.90 -12.30
CA MET A 435 31.76 12.63 -11.34
C MET A 435 31.32 11.15 -11.29
N CYS A 436 32.04 10.25 -11.98
CA CYS A 436 31.68 8.83 -12.06
C CYS A 436 31.63 8.11 -10.71
N SER A 437 32.36 8.58 -9.70
CA SER A 437 32.35 7.97 -8.36
C SER A 437 31.10 8.29 -7.53
N MET A 438 30.26 9.23 -7.98
CA MET A 438 29.05 9.64 -7.24
C MET A 438 27.79 8.90 -7.67
N VAL A 439 27.78 8.28 -8.84
CA VAL A 439 26.59 7.66 -9.44
C VAL A 439 26.96 6.30 -10.02
N GLY A 440 26.20 5.26 -9.65
CA GLY A 440 26.26 3.95 -10.27
C GLY A 440 25.04 3.72 -11.16
N PHE A 441 25.26 3.34 -12.42
CA PHE A 441 24.16 2.92 -13.30
C PHE A 441 23.89 1.42 -13.17
N ILE A 442 22.62 1.06 -13.31
CA ILE A 442 22.13 -0.31 -13.33
C ILE A 442 21.37 -0.51 -14.64
N ASP A 443 21.58 -1.66 -15.26
CA ASP A 443 20.92 -1.97 -16.52
C ASP A 443 19.39 -2.08 -16.35
N PRO A 444 18.59 -1.24 -17.05
CA PRO A 444 17.14 -1.26 -16.95
C PRO A 444 16.51 -2.63 -17.24
N ALA A 445 17.08 -3.41 -18.16
CA ALA A 445 16.55 -4.72 -18.52
C ALA A 445 16.68 -5.76 -17.39
N THR A 446 17.62 -5.55 -16.46
CA THR A 446 17.87 -6.46 -15.33
C THR A 446 17.05 -6.12 -14.08
N VAL A 447 16.49 -4.91 -14.02
CA VAL A 447 15.70 -4.44 -12.88
C VAL A 447 14.26 -4.10 -13.22
N SER A 448 13.83 -4.36 -14.46
CA SER A 448 12.44 -4.16 -14.89
C SER A 448 11.50 -5.11 -14.14
N ALA A 449 10.22 -4.75 -14.03
CA ALA A 449 9.21 -5.57 -13.37
C ALA A 449 9.10 -6.97 -13.99
N ASN A 450 9.40 -7.08 -15.29
CA ASN A 450 9.32 -8.30 -16.08
C ASN A 450 10.61 -9.14 -16.01
N SER A 451 11.63 -8.70 -15.26
CA SER A 451 12.94 -9.35 -15.20
C SER A 451 13.13 -10.11 -13.90
N GLY A 452 13.08 -11.45 -13.97
CA GLY A 452 13.35 -12.35 -12.85
C GLY A 452 12.44 -12.16 -11.63
N THR A 453 12.86 -12.75 -10.50
CA THR A 453 12.18 -12.57 -9.20
C THR A 453 12.62 -11.27 -8.52
N ILE A 454 11.79 -10.76 -7.60
CA ILE A 454 12.14 -9.58 -6.78
C ILE A 454 13.50 -9.78 -6.08
N ALA A 455 13.75 -10.98 -5.55
CA ALA A 455 14.98 -11.31 -4.86
C ALA A 455 16.21 -11.27 -5.80
N GLU A 456 16.07 -11.70 -7.05
CA GLU A 456 17.14 -11.60 -8.06
C GLU A 456 17.46 -10.15 -8.40
N ARG A 457 16.43 -9.33 -8.65
CA ARG A 457 16.60 -7.90 -8.91
C ARG A 457 17.27 -7.18 -7.74
N SER A 458 16.84 -7.47 -6.50
CA SER A 458 17.46 -6.91 -5.30
C SER A 458 18.93 -7.30 -5.16
N ARG A 459 19.30 -8.55 -5.49
CA ARG A 459 20.70 -8.99 -5.50
C ARG A 459 21.52 -8.27 -6.57
N LEU A 460 20.98 -8.07 -7.77
CA LEU A 460 21.65 -7.35 -8.85
C LEU A 460 21.93 -5.89 -8.48
N VAL A 461 20.95 -5.22 -7.87
CA VAL A 461 21.13 -3.86 -7.33
C VAL A 461 22.19 -3.85 -6.23
N ALA A 462 22.11 -4.78 -5.27
CA ALA A 462 23.06 -4.87 -4.16
C ALA A 462 24.49 -5.25 -4.58
N ALA A 463 24.66 -5.97 -5.69
CA ALA A 463 25.98 -6.27 -6.24
C ALA A 463 26.63 -5.05 -6.93
N ARG A 464 25.82 -4.06 -7.32
CA ARG A 464 26.27 -2.86 -8.04
C ARG A 464 26.58 -1.68 -7.12
N LEU A 465 25.81 -1.52 -6.04
CA LEU A 465 26.01 -0.54 -4.95
C LEU A 465 27.18 -0.94 -4.05
#